data_AF-A0A931E157-F1
#
_entry.id   AF-A0A931E157-F1
#
_cell.length_a   1.000
_cell.length_b   1.000
_cell.length_c   1.000
_cell.angle_alpha   90.00
_cell.angle_beta   90.00
_cell.angle_gamma   90.00
#
_symmetry.space_group_name_H-M   'P 1'
#
loop_
_entity.id
_entity.type
_entity.pdbx_description
1 polymer ?
#
loop_
_entity_poly.entity_id
_entity_poly.type
_entity_poly.pdbx_seq_one_letter_code
_entity_poly.pdbx_strand_id
1 'polypeptide(L)'
;MKRVIYSAAFFLLTLPGFAQSDTARQNEPDTIKVGNFIIVKKNKSRATSTSSASDTIPVKKYSIDITIGDESNMGSTSYTSSWKRKNVSTNWLIFDLGFANWRDKTVYGSPEANAYLNAQGGADFTSGDLDLRNAKSSNVNIWLFMQKLNLVSHVVNLKYGIGIELYNYRYSTNISYKKSPDAYIYRDTISFSKNKLAVDYVTVPLMLNIDPTPNKRHGLSFSVGVSAGYRYASRSKQISDERGKQKVKGDFDLDPWRLAYIAEAGLGPIRIYGSYSTNPLHEQGLKQYPYAVGIRFSNW
;
A
#
# COMPACT_ATOMS: atom_id res chain seq x y z
N MET A 1 32.67 51.87 68.96
CA MET A 1 32.06 53.13 69.45
C MET A 1 30.77 53.34 68.66
N LYS A 2 29.59 53.16 69.27
CA LYS A 2 28.66 54.25 69.70
C LYS A 2 28.41 55.25 68.55
N ARG A 3 27.33 55.10 67.75
CA ARG A 3 25.92 55.49 67.98
C ARG A 3 25.63 56.98 67.71
N VAL A 4 24.84 57.21 66.63
CA VAL A 4 23.71 58.16 66.50
C VAL A 4 24.01 59.67 66.55
N ILE A 5 23.49 60.42 65.56
CA ILE A 5 22.59 61.59 65.71
C ILE A 5 21.98 61.95 64.32
N TYR A 6 20.75 62.48 64.34
CA TYR A 6 19.87 62.79 63.20
C TYR A 6 19.67 64.30 63.01
N SER A 7 18.96 64.68 61.93
CA SER A 7 18.33 66.00 61.64
C SER A 7 19.29 67.13 61.19
N ALA A 8 18.95 68.07 60.30
CA ALA A 8 17.73 68.36 59.50
C ALA A 8 18.15 68.94 58.11
N ALA A 9 17.32 69.41 57.17
CA ALA A 9 15.88 69.71 57.15
C ALA A 9 15.26 69.62 55.72
N PHE A 10 14.01 70.09 55.60
CA PHE A 10 13.14 70.25 54.43
C PHE A 10 13.75 70.81 53.12
N PHE A 11 13.46 70.14 52.00
CA PHE A 11 13.07 70.80 50.74
C PHE A 11 11.93 70.01 50.07
N LEU A 12 10.78 70.64 49.86
CA LEU A 12 9.76 70.14 48.92
C LEU A 12 10.28 70.38 47.50
N LEU A 13 10.06 69.42 46.59
CA LEU A 13 9.50 69.66 45.24
C LEU A 13 9.31 68.36 44.44
N THR A 14 8.12 68.23 43.84
CA THR A 14 7.76 67.40 42.67
C THR A 14 8.06 65.89 42.66
N LEU A 15 7.00 65.11 42.87
CA LEU A 15 6.84 63.76 42.32
C LEU A 15 6.79 63.80 40.78
N PRO A 16 7.43 62.83 40.11
CA PRO A 16 6.79 62.06 39.06
C PRO A 16 6.55 60.64 39.56
N GLY A 17 5.31 60.15 39.43
CA GLY A 17 4.98 58.79 39.82
C GLY A 17 5.68 57.78 38.90
N PHE A 18 6.59 56.97 39.46
CA PHE A 18 7.03 55.76 38.80
C PHE A 18 5.84 54.79 38.74
N ALA A 19 5.18 54.75 37.59
CA ALA A 19 4.17 53.75 37.31
C ALA A 19 4.82 52.37 37.44
N GLN A 20 4.32 51.58 38.39
CA GLN A 20 4.65 50.16 38.47
C GLN A 20 4.21 49.51 37.16
N SER A 21 5.16 49.19 36.29
CA SER A 21 4.91 48.36 35.12
C SER A 21 4.62 46.95 35.61
N ASP A 22 3.33 46.67 35.83
CA ASP A 22 2.86 45.34 36.20
C ASP A 22 3.37 44.35 35.15
N THR A 23 4.28 43.47 35.58
CA THR A 23 4.95 42.54 34.67
C THR A 23 4.03 41.34 34.46
N ALA A 24 2.95 41.61 33.72
CA ALA A 24 2.07 40.58 33.21
C ALA A 24 2.94 39.59 32.42
N ARG A 25 3.08 38.37 32.97
CA ARG A 25 3.85 37.30 32.34
C ARG A 25 3.40 37.16 30.89
N GLN A 26 4.34 37.20 29.95
CA GLN A 26 4.02 36.85 28.57
C GLN A 26 3.39 35.45 28.57
N ASN A 27 2.31 35.28 27.82
CA ASN A 27 1.60 34.00 27.74
C ASN A 27 2.48 32.96 27.06
N GLU A 28 3.30 32.24 27.82
CA GLU A 28 3.92 31.01 27.34
C GLU A 28 2.81 30.02 26.93
N PRO A 29 2.93 29.38 25.77
CA PRO A 29 1.91 28.45 25.32
C PRO A 29 1.99 27.15 26.13
N ASP A 30 0.88 26.77 26.80
CA ASP A 30 0.77 25.48 27.48
C ASP A 30 1.20 24.37 26.52
N THR A 31 2.30 23.69 26.85
CA THR A 31 2.89 22.65 26.02
C THR A 31 2.83 21.33 26.77
N ILE A 32 2.14 20.35 26.19
CA ILE A 32 2.00 19.00 26.75
C ILE A 32 2.79 18.03 25.87
N LYS A 33 3.73 17.29 26.47
CA LYS A 33 4.54 16.27 25.82
C LYS A 33 4.02 14.88 26.20
N VAL A 34 3.66 14.07 25.21
CA VAL A 34 3.19 12.69 25.38
C VAL A 34 4.02 11.80 24.46
N GLY A 35 5.08 11.19 24.99
CA GLY A 35 6.07 10.47 24.18
C GLY A 35 6.67 11.38 23.09
N ASN A 36 6.57 10.96 21.83
CA ASN A 36 7.08 11.70 20.66
C ASN A 36 6.12 12.79 20.14
N PHE A 37 5.03 13.08 20.85
CA PHE A 37 4.06 14.12 20.48
C PHE A 37 4.22 15.36 21.36
N ILE A 38 4.28 16.53 20.72
CA ILE A 38 4.26 17.84 21.39
C ILE A 38 3.00 18.58 20.94
N ILE A 39 2.14 18.94 21.91
CA ILE A 39 0.91 19.69 21.66
C ILE A 39 1.11 21.10 22.22
N VAL A 40 1.11 22.10 21.33
CA VAL A 40 1.31 23.52 21.70
C VAL A 40 -0.02 24.27 21.59
N LYS A 41 -0.55 24.72 22.73
CA LYS A 41 -1.83 25.45 22.79
C LYS A 41 -1.59 26.95 22.58
N LYS A 42 -1.74 27.42 21.33
CA LYS A 42 -1.57 28.85 21.00
C LYS A 42 -2.87 29.64 21.14
N ASN A 43 -2.90 30.61 22.06
CA ASN A 43 -3.98 31.59 22.15
C ASN A 43 -3.85 32.60 20.99
N LYS A 44 -4.80 32.59 20.05
CA LYS A 44 -4.85 33.55 18.95
C LYS A 44 -5.51 34.86 19.41
N SER A 45 -4.71 35.89 19.68
CA SER A 45 -5.22 37.25 19.88
C SER A 45 -5.86 37.76 18.59
N ARG A 46 -7.08 38.31 18.69
CA ARG A 46 -7.79 38.91 17.56
C ARG A 46 -7.19 40.28 17.29
N ALA A 47 -6.70 40.52 16.07
CA ALA A 47 -6.32 41.86 15.65
C ALA A 47 -7.55 42.76 15.62
N THR A 48 -7.46 43.94 16.26
CA THR A 48 -8.55 44.92 16.32
C THR A 48 -8.66 45.65 14.99
N SER A 49 -9.54 45.18 14.11
CA SER A 49 -10.03 45.96 12.98
C SER A 49 -11.26 46.76 13.41
N THR A 50 -11.16 48.09 13.35
CA THR A 50 -12.17 49.04 13.80
C THR A 50 -13.45 48.96 12.96
N SER A 51 -14.55 48.52 13.56
CA SER A 51 -15.91 48.79 13.07
C SER A 51 -16.93 48.64 14.21
N SER A 52 -17.98 49.47 14.16
CA SER A 52 -18.87 49.76 15.28
C SER A 52 -19.82 48.62 15.68
N ALA A 53 -20.37 48.74 16.89
CA ALA A 53 -21.14 47.73 17.61
C ALA A 53 -22.34 47.10 16.87
N SER A 54 -22.49 45.78 17.02
CA SER A 54 -23.71 45.15 17.54
C SER A 54 -23.36 43.78 18.17
N ASP A 55 -24.25 43.26 19.03
CA ASP A 55 -24.00 42.07 19.85
C ASP A 55 -23.73 40.79 19.04
N THR A 56 -22.62 40.10 19.35
CA THR A 56 -22.46 38.66 19.06
C THR A 56 -21.47 38.03 20.04
N ILE A 57 -21.89 36.94 20.70
CA ILE A 57 -21.10 36.22 21.70
C ILE A 57 -19.72 35.82 21.14
N PRO A 58 -18.59 36.11 21.81
CA PRO A 58 -17.25 35.84 21.29
C PRO A 58 -16.90 34.35 21.32
N VAL A 59 -17.14 33.64 20.22
CA VAL A 59 -16.70 32.25 20.03
C VAL A 59 -15.16 32.20 19.96
N LYS A 60 -14.56 31.72 21.05
CA LYS A 60 -13.10 31.60 21.23
C LYS A 60 -12.57 30.42 20.41
N LYS A 61 -12.11 30.68 19.17
CA LYS A 61 -11.50 29.67 18.30
C LYS A 61 -10.11 29.27 18.82
N TYR A 62 -9.98 28.03 19.25
CA TYR A 62 -8.69 27.38 19.51
C TYR A 62 -8.19 26.70 18.23
N SER A 63 -6.88 26.79 17.95
CA SER A 63 -6.19 26.00 16.93
C SER A 63 -5.20 25.07 17.62
N ILE A 64 -5.25 23.78 17.30
CA ILE A 64 -4.33 22.77 17.80
C ILE A 64 -3.46 22.34 16.63
N ASP A 65 -2.18 22.72 16.66
CA ASP A 65 -1.18 22.24 15.71
C ASP A 65 -0.45 21.05 16.33
N ILE A 66 -0.46 19.90 15.64
CA ILE A 66 0.25 18.68 16.06
C ILE A 66 1.46 18.51 15.15
N THR A 67 2.66 18.63 15.70
CA THR A 67 3.93 18.42 14.98
C THR A 67 4.60 17.15 15.48
N ILE A 68 5.14 16.36 14.54
CA ILE A 68 5.91 15.15 14.81
C ILE A 68 7.29 15.37 14.18
N GLY A 69 8.29 15.71 14.99
CA GLY A 69 9.62 16.11 14.51
C GLY A 69 10.52 16.64 15.63
N ASP A 70 11.79 16.80 15.30
CA ASP A 70 12.89 17.10 16.24
C ASP A 70 12.85 18.53 16.80
N GLU A 71 13.36 18.71 18.02
CA GLU A 71 12.99 19.75 18.99
C GLU A 71 13.71 21.11 18.77
N SER A 72 14.49 21.26 17.69
CA SER A 72 15.59 22.23 17.61
C SER A 72 15.31 23.59 16.94
N ASN A 73 14.10 23.87 16.44
CA ASN A 73 13.83 25.11 15.67
C ASN A 73 12.44 25.74 15.93
N MET A 74 12.24 26.30 17.13
CA MET A 74 11.12 27.21 17.43
C MET A 74 11.57 28.69 17.41
N GLY A 75 11.98 29.15 16.22
CA GLY A 75 12.28 30.56 15.94
C GLY A 75 11.10 31.28 15.26
N SER A 76 10.76 32.48 15.74
CA SER A 76 9.62 33.27 15.24
C SER A 76 9.87 33.87 13.84
N THR A 77 9.79 33.05 12.81
CA THR A 77 9.97 33.46 11.41
C THR A 77 8.63 33.53 10.67
N SER A 78 8.44 34.55 9.84
CA SER A 78 7.32 34.69 8.92
C SER A 78 7.36 33.60 7.84
N TYR A 79 6.66 32.48 8.09
CA TYR A 79 6.61 31.34 7.18
C TYR A 79 5.94 31.66 5.83
N THR A 80 6.73 32.07 4.85
CA THR A 80 6.47 31.69 3.45
C THR A 80 6.72 30.19 3.33
N SER A 81 5.73 29.39 3.72
CA SER A 81 5.80 27.92 3.71
C SER A 81 5.89 27.39 2.26
N SER A 82 7.09 27.42 1.69
CA SER A 82 7.43 26.61 0.52
C SER A 82 7.34 25.14 0.93
N TRP A 83 6.22 24.52 0.57
CA TRP A 83 5.92 23.14 0.95
C TRP A 83 6.82 22.18 0.17
N LYS A 84 8.04 21.95 0.69
CA LYS A 84 9.01 21.02 0.12
C LYS A 84 8.38 19.64 0.02
N ARG A 85 8.37 19.05 -1.17
CA ARG A 85 7.86 17.70 -1.38
C ARG A 85 8.68 16.70 -0.58
N LYS A 86 8.00 15.75 0.05
CA LYS A 86 8.66 14.62 0.71
C LYS A 86 9.32 13.74 -0.35
N ASN A 87 10.56 13.33 -0.11
CA ASN A 87 11.25 12.37 -0.99
C ASN A 87 10.68 10.95 -0.86
N VAL A 88 9.91 10.63 0.17
CA VAL A 88 9.19 9.36 0.31
C VAL A 88 7.70 9.63 0.45
N SER A 89 6.90 8.99 -0.40
CA SER A 89 5.45 8.82 -0.22
C SER A 89 5.18 7.36 0.14
N THR A 90 4.19 7.10 0.99
CA THR A 90 3.74 5.75 1.36
C THR A 90 2.24 5.65 1.15
N ASN A 91 1.81 4.60 0.48
CA ASN A 91 0.44 4.33 0.10
C ASN A 91 0.03 2.98 0.71
N TRP A 92 -1.07 2.96 1.45
CA TRP A 92 -1.51 1.83 2.27
C TRP A 92 -2.78 1.21 1.69
N LEU A 93 -2.92 -0.11 1.81
CA LEU A 93 -4.12 -0.86 1.41
C LEU A 93 -4.55 -0.56 -0.04
N ILE A 94 -3.64 -0.82 -0.98
CA ILE A 94 -3.90 -0.71 -2.43
C ILE A 94 -4.59 -2.00 -2.88
N PHE A 95 -5.67 -1.85 -3.66
CA PHE A 95 -6.44 -2.98 -4.18
C PHE A 95 -6.29 -3.09 -5.69
N ASP A 96 -6.04 -4.32 -6.15
CA ASP A 96 -6.00 -4.67 -7.57
C ASP A 96 -7.11 -5.68 -7.89
N LEU A 97 -7.80 -5.48 -9.01
CA LEU A 97 -8.77 -6.41 -9.59
C LEU A 97 -8.41 -6.67 -11.06
N GLY A 98 -8.15 -7.92 -11.41
CA GLY A 98 -7.71 -8.29 -12.74
C GLY A 98 -8.16 -9.68 -13.21
N PHE A 99 -7.93 -9.91 -14.49
CA PHE A 99 -8.02 -11.21 -15.14
C PHE A 99 -6.71 -11.98 -14.90
N ALA A 100 -6.80 -13.31 -14.73
CA ALA A 100 -5.66 -14.21 -14.58
C ALA A 100 -5.67 -15.33 -15.62
N ASN A 101 -4.51 -15.63 -16.19
CA ASN A 101 -4.32 -16.74 -17.12
C ASN A 101 -2.86 -17.23 -17.08
N TRP A 102 -2.47 -18.09 -18.01
CA TRP A 102 -1.09 -18.45 -18.27
C TRP A 102 -0.80 -18.54 -19.77
N ARG A 103 0.48 -18.37 -20.15
CA ARG A 103 0.97 -18.84 -21.45
C ARG A 103 1.44 -20.27 -21.27
N ASP A 104 0.75 -21.23 -21.87
CA ASP A 104 1.19 -22.62 -21.86
C ASP A 104 2.32 -22.85 -22.87
N LYS A 105 3.36 -23.58 -22.45
CA LYS A 105 4.48 -24.07 -23.26
C LYS A 105 4.79 -25.54 -22.94
N THR A 106 3.85 -26.26 -22.36
CA THR A 106 3.99 -27.68 -22.02
C THR A 106 4.08 -28.51 -23.30
N VAL A 107 5.07 -29.40 -23.36
CA VAL A 107 5.16 -30.43 -24.41
C VAL A 107 4.42 -31.65 -23.87
N TYR A 108 3.13 -31.76 -24.19
CA TYR A 108 2.23 -32.73 -23.56
C TYR A 108 2.66 -34.20 -23.71
N GLY A 109 3.32 -34.57 -24.81
CA GLY A 109 3.88 -35.91 -25.00
C GLY A 109 5.22 -36.18 -24.30
N SER A 110 5.75 -35.26 -23.49
CA SER A 110 7.01 -35.47 -22.78
C SER A 110 6.84 -36.41 -21.57
N PRO A 111 7.87 -37.19 -21.18
CA PRO A 111 7.79 -38.06 -20.01
C PRO A 111 7.40 -37.31 -18.72
N GLU A 112 7.89 -36.09 -18.55
CA GLU A 112 7.61 -35.25 -17.38
C GLU A 112 6.15 -34.79 -17.37
N ALA A 113 5.63 -34.37 -18.53
CA ALA A 113 4.22 -33.99 -18.67
C ALA A 113 3.31 -35.19 -18.39
N ASN A 114 3.59 -36.35 -18.98
CA ASN A 114 2.78 -37.57 -18.79
C ASN A 114 2.86 -38.17 -17.38
N ALA A 115 3.98 -38.01 -16.66
CA ALA A 115 4.09 -38.41 -15.26
C ALA A 115 3.15 -37.59 -14.35
N TYR A 116 3.02 -36.28 -14.63
CA TYR A 116 2.16 -35.37 -13.85
C TYR A 116 0.71 -35.30 -14.38
N LEU A 117 0.48 -35.61 -15.66
CA LEU A 117 -0.83 -35.63 -16.32
C LEU A 117 -1.28 -37.08 -16.54
N ASN A 118 -1.74 -37.72 -15.47
CA ASN A 118 -2.07 -39.14 -15.47
C ASN A 118 -3.38 -39.39 -16.24
N ALA A 119 -3.25 -39.94 -17.46
CA ALA A 119 -4.38 -40.27 -18.33
C ALA A 119 -5.28 -41.43 -17.81
N GLN A 120 -4.83 -42.19 -16.80
CA GLN A 120 -5.55 -43.31 -16.18
C GLN A 120 -6.10 -44.35 -17.17
N GLY A 121 -5.35 -44.63 -18.25
CA GLY A 121 -5.76 -45.56 -19.32
C GLY A 121 -6.69 -44.96 -20.37
N GLY A 122 -7.07 -43.69 -20.25
CA GLY A 122 -7.68 -42.91 -21.33
C GLY A 122 -6.64 -42.38 -22.32
N ALA A 123 -7.10 -41.56 -23.27
CA ALA A 123 -6.22 -40.85 -24.20
C ALA A 123 -5.29 -39.85 -23.48
N ASP A 124 -4.15 -39.55 -24.08
CA ASP A 124 -3.17 -38.59 -23.53
C ASP A 124 -3.78 -37.21 -23.25
N PHE A 125 -3.14 -36.46 -22.36
CA PHE A 125 -3.53 -35.07 -22.10
C PHE A 125 -3.14 -34.14 -23.24
N THR A 126 -3.97 -33.12 -23.45
CA THR A 126 -3.77 -32.06 -24.44
C THR A 126 -3.87 -30.68 -23.78
N SER A 127 -3.51 -29.62 -24.50
CA SER A 127 -3.70 -28.25 -23.99
C SER A 127 -5.16 -27.93 -23.66
N GLY A 128 -6.11 -28.48 -24.42
CA GLY A 128 -7.55 -28.29 -24.17
C GLY A 128 -8.02 -28.87 -22.84
N ASP A 129 -7.32 -29.86 -22.28
CA ASP A 129 -7.64 -30.44 -20.97
C ASP A 129 -7.36 -29.49 -19.81
N LEU A 130 -6.46 -28.51 -20.00
CA LEU A 130 -6.06 -27.53 -18.98
C LEU A 130 -6.60 -26.12 -19.28
N ASP A 131 -7.48 -25.98 -20.28
CA ASP A 131 -8.03 -24.69 -20.70
C ASP A 131 -8.76 -23.96 -19.57
N LEU A 132 -8.67 -22.63 -19.61
CA LEU A 132 -9.30 -21.75 -18.64
C LEU A 132 -10.55 -21.06 -19.18
N ARG A 133 -11.58 -21.01 -18.34
CA ARG A 133 -12.75 -20.15 -18.53
C ARG A 133 -12.33 -18.71 -18.23
N ASN A 134 -11.70 -18.06 -19.21
CA ASN A 134 -11.04 -16.77 -19.05
C ASN A 134 -11.87 -15.73 -18.26
N ALA A 135 -13.13 -15.49 -18.65
CA ALA A 135 -14.02 -14.55 -17.94
C ALA A 135 -14.36 -14.91 -16.47
N LYS A 136 -13.89 -16.06 -15.95
CA LYS A 136 -14.07 -16.54 -14.57
C LYS A 136 -12.76 -16.85 -13.85
N SER A 137 -11.61 -16.69 -14.52
CA SER A 137 -10.28 -16.72 -13.89
C SER A 137 -9.89 -15.30 -13.48
N SER A 138 -9.39 -15.11 -12.26
CA SER A 138 -9.16 -13.76 -11.71
C SER A 138 -7.88 -13.65 -10.88
N ASN A 139 -7.33 -12.44 -10.86
CA ASN A 139 -6.27 -12.01 -9.97
C ASN A 139 -6.83 -10.90 -9.07
N VAL A 140 -6.61 -11.02 -7.77
CA VAL A 140 -6.97 -9.99 -6.78
C VAL A 140 -5.74 -9.76 -5.94
N ASN A 141 -5.26 -8.52 -5.84
CA ASN A 141 -4.09 -8.22 -5.01
C ASN A 141 -4.46 -7.18 -3.94
N ILE A 142 -3.82 -7.32 -2.78
CA ILE A 142 -3.95 -6.41 -1.65
C ILE A 142 -2.53 -6.05 -1.22
N TRP A 143 -2.07 -4.84 -1.56
CA TRP A 143 -0.77 -4.35 -1.10
C TRP A 143 -0.95 -3.69 0.27
N LEU A 144 -0.28 -4.25 1.27
CA LEU A 144 -0.32 -3.75 2.64
C LEU A 144 0.23 -2.32 2.64
N PHE A 145 1.40 -2.15 2.03
CA PHE A 145 1.93 -0.85 1.66
C PHE A 145 2.71 -0.91 0.35
N MET A 146 2.79 0.24 -0.33
CA MET A 146 3.82 0.55 -1.30
C MET A 146 4.47 1.89 -0.92
N GLN A 147 5.78 1.98 -1.07
CA GLN A 147 6.56 3.21 -0.93
C GLN A 147 7.09 3.67 -2.28
N LYS A 148 7.12 4.98 -2.46
CA LYS A 148 7.66 5.66 -3.64
C LYS A 148 8.73 6.62 -3.17
N LEU A 149 9.99 6.27 -3.43
CA LEU A 149 11.18 7.07 -3.14
C LEU A 149 11.54 7.89 -4.39
N ASN A 150 11.58 9.21 -4.27
CA ASN A 150 12.12 10.11 -5.29
C ASN A 150 13.61 9.84 -5.52
N LEU A 151 13.99 9.62 -6.77
CA LEU A 151 15.39 9.55 -7.21
C LEU A 151 15.82 10.83 -7.93
N VAL A 152 14.99 11.35 -8.84
CA VAL A 152 15.30 12.55 -9.65
C VAL A 152 14.06 13.44 -9.76
N SER A 153 14.12 14.61 -9.11
CA SER A 153 13.17 15.74 -9.27
C SER A 153 11.68 15.39 -9.16
N HIS A 154 11.34 14.32 -8.44
CA HIS A 154 10.02 13.66 -8.35
C HIS A 154 9.46 13.10 -9.67
N VAL A 155 10.21 13.20 -10.77
CA VAL A 155 9.88 12.60 -12.06
C VAL A 155 10.26 11.13 -12.07
N VAL A 156 11.49 10.80 -11.67
CA VAL A 156 11.99 9.42 -11.58
C VAL A 156 11.98 8.98 -10.12
N ASN A 157 11.35 7.84 -9.85
CA ASN A 157 11.11 7.33 -8.51
C ASN A 157 11.32 5.81 -8.45
N LEU A 158 11.79 5.29 -7.32
CA LEU A 158 11.79 3.87 -7.01
C LEU A 158 10.49 3.52 -6.27
N LYS A 159 9.70 2.58 -6.79
CA LYS A 159 8.53 2.01 -6.12
C LYS A 159 8.85 0.62 -5.60
N TYR A 160 8.56 0.36 -4.34
CA TYR A 160 8.68 -0.96 -3.69
C TYR A 160 7.56 -1.15 -2.67
N GLY A 161 7.37 -2.35 -2.13
CA GLY A 161 6.32 -2.60 -1.14
C GLY A 161 6.19 -4.04 -0.72
N ILE A 162 5.04 -4.38 -0.13
CA ILE A 162 4.65 -5.77 0.14
C ILE A 162 3.14 -5.93 0.02
N GLY A 163 2.70 -7.05 -0.53
CA GLY A 163 1.30 -7.37 -0.70
C GLY A 163 1.02 -8.85 -0.76
N ILE A 164 -0.25 -9.18 -0.95
CA ILE A 164 -0.75 -10.52 -1.18
C ILE A 164 -1.36 -10.56 -2.58
N GLU A 165 -0.94 -11.49 -3.42
CA GLU A 165 -1.53 -11.75 -4.73
C GLU A 165 -2.34 -13.05 -4.68
N LEU A 166 -3.63 -12.99 -5.03
CA LEU A 166 -4.54 -14.14 -5.04
C LEU A 166 -4.88 -14.52 -6.47
N TYR A 167 -4.26 -15.59 -6.97
CA TYR A 167 -4.53 -16.15 -8.29
C TYR A 167 -5.65 -17.19 -8.24
N ASN A 168 -6.54 -17.14 -9.23
CA ASN A 168 -7.74 -17.94 -9.27
C ASN A 168 -7.97 -18.45 -10.70
N TYR A 169 -7.52 -19.67 -10.98
CA TYR A 169 -7.62 -20.29 -12.29
C TYR A 169 -8.84 -21.20 -12.38
N ARG A 170 -9.71 -20.95 -13.34
CA ARG A 170 -11.01 -21.60 -13.47
C ARG A 170 -11.03 -22.52 -14.70
N TYR A 171 -10.82 -23.82 -14.50
CA TYR A 171 -10.84 -24.78 -15.61
C TYR A 171 -12.17 -24.84 -16.35
N SER A 172 -12.09 -25.06 -17.66
CA SER A 172 -13.22 -25.41 -18.55
C SER A 172 -13.64 -26.88 -18.38
N THR A 173 -12.67 -27.73 -18.07
CA THR A 173 -12.76 -29.20 -18.00
C THR A 173 -12.88 -29.75 -16.57
N ASN A 174 -13.18 -31.05 -16.49
CA ASN A 174 -13.32 -31.80 -15.25
C ASN A 174 -12.00 -32.49 -14.85
N ILE A 175 -10.97 -31.70 -14.56
CA ILE A 175 -9.72 -32.21 -13.99
C ILE A 175 -9.72 -32.17 -12.46
N SER A 176 -9.04 -33.14 -11.84
CA SER A 176 -8.83 -33.24 -10.40
C SER A 176 -7.35 -33.33 -10.07
N TYR A 177 -6.97 -32.77 -8.92
CA TYR A 177 -5.61 -32.77 -8.39
C TYR A 177 -5.49 -33.78 -7.25
N LYS A 178 -4.61 -34.78 -7.39
CA LYS A 178 -4.11 -35.55 -6.25
C LYS A 178 -3.03 -34.71 -5.52
N LYS A 179 -2.92 -34.87 -4.20
CA LYS A 179 -1.87 -34.22 -3.41
C LYS A 179 -0.55 -34.99 -3.51
N SER A 180 0.55 -34.27 -3.29
CA SER A 180 1.90 -34.81 -3.06
C SER A 180 1.92 -35.81 -1.87
N PRO A 181 2.87 -36.76 -1.78
CA PRO A 181 4.15 -36.80 -2.49
C PRO A 181 4.06 -37.10 -3.99
N ASP A 182 3.17 -38.00 -4.44
CA ASP A 182 2.94 -38.22 -5.89
C ASP A 182 1.74 -37.37 -6.34
N ALA A 183 1.95 -36.06 -6.51
CA ALA A 183 0.91 -35.21 -7.07
C ALA A 183 0.79 -35.46 -8.57
N TYR A 184 -0.46 -35.51 -9.04
CA TYR A 184 -0.76 -35.53 -10.46
C TYR A 184 -2.15 -34.97 -10.70
N ILE A 185 -2.38 -34.54 -11.93
CA ILE A 185 -3.68 -34.17 -12.47
C ILE A 185 -4.25 -35.39 -13.20
N TYR A 186 -5.54 -35.64 -13.02
CA TYR A 186 -6.29 -36.67 -13.74
C TYR A 186 -7.66 -36.14 -14.17
N ARG A 187 -8.29 -36.79 -15.17
CA ARG A 187 -9.67 -36.47 -15.58
C ARG A 187 -10.64 -37.14 -14.60
N ASP A 188 -11.49 -36.36 -13.95
CA ASP A 188 -12.51 -36.89 -13.05
C ASP A 188 -13.75 -37.30 -13.86
N THR A 189 -14.39 -38.40 -13.48
CA THR A 189 -15.65 -38.85 -14.10
C THR A 189 -16.83 -37.96 -13.71
N ILE A 190 -16.67 -37.10 -12.71
CA ILE A 190 -17.70 -36.21 -12.20
C ILE A 190 -17.71 -34.85 -12.91
N SER A 191 -18.91 -34.35 -13.22
CA SER A 191 -19.11 -33.06 -13.86
C SER A 191 -19.07 -31.90 -12.85
N PHE A 192 -18.10 -31.00 -12.97
CA PHE A 192 -17.93 -29.89 -12.03
C PHE A 192 -18.59 -28.59 -12.53
N SER A 193 -19.71 -28.20 -11.90
CA SER A 193 -20.25 -26.85 -12.02
C SER A 193 -19.21 -25.78 -11.63
N LYS A 194 -18.27 -26.11 -10.74
CA LYS A 194 -17.09 -25.28 -10.43
C LYS A 194 -15.82 -26.07 -10.15
N ASN A 195 -14.94 -26.19 -11.14
CA ASN A 195 -13.54 -26.59 -10.99
C ASN A 195 -12.60 -25.37 -10.96
N LYS A 196 -11.72 -25.25 -9.96
CA LYS A 196 -10.84 -24.07 -9.77
C LYS A 196 -9.59 -24.40 -8.96
N LEU A 197 -8.42 -24.04 -9.47
CA LEU A 197 -7.19 -23.88 -8.68
C LEU A 197 -7.12 -22.46 -8.13
N ALA A 198 -6.75 -22.30 -6.86
CA ALA A 198 -6.39 -21.00 -6.29
C ALA A 198 -5.03 -21.07 -5.61
N VAL A 199 -4.20 -20.06 -5.85
CA VAL A 199 -2.80 -19.98 -5.43
C VAL A 199 -2.55 -18.58 -4.91
N ASP A 200 -2.12 -18.46 -3.66
CA ASP A 200 -1.92 -17.18 -2.99
C ASP A 200 -0.44 -17.00 -2.64
N TYR A 201 0.10 -15.83 -3.01
CA TYR A 201 1.49 -15.43 -2.77
C TYR A 201 1.56 -14.22 -1.85
N VAL A 202 2.60 -14.14 -1.02
CA VAL A 202 3.08 -12.88 -0.44
C VAL A 202 4.15 -12.35 -1.39
N THR A 203 3.99 -11.13 -1.90
CA THR A 203 4.80 -10.57 -2.98
C THR A 203 5.43 -9.24 -2.61
N VAL A 204 6.72 -9.10 -2.96
CA VAL A 204 7.48 -7.85 -2.92
C VAL A 204 7.71 -7.38 -4.37
N PRO A 205 7.17 -6.23 -4.79
CA PRO A 205 7.46 -5.61 -6.08
C PRO A 205 8.65 -4.64 -5.96
N LEU A 206 9.40 -4.48 -7.04
CA LEU A 206 10.45 -3.47 -7.20
C LEU A 206 10.34 -2.89 -8.61
N MET A 207 10.01 -1.60 -8.72
CA MET A 207 9.75 -0.91 -9.99
C MET A 207 10.46 0.44 -10.07
N LEU A 208 10.94 0.77 -11.26
CA LEU A 208 11.21 2.15 -11.64
C LEU A 208 9.88 2.82 -12.04
N ASN A 209 9.65 4.04 -11.59
CA ASN A 209 8.46 4.82 -11.85
C ASN A 209 8.80 6.19 -12.44
N ILE A 210 8.16 6.52 -13.56
CA ILE A 210 8.25 7.79 -14.26
C ILE A 210 6.90 8.50 -14.17
N ASP A 211 6.88 9.66 -13.52
CA ASP A 211 5.73 10.55 -13.41
C ASP A 211 6.05 11.86 -14.16
N PRO A 212 5.68 12.00 -15.45
CA PRO A 212 6.07 13.18 -16.26
C PRO A 212 5.47 14.51 -15.79
N THR A 213 4.48 14.47 -14.90
CA THR A 213 3.75 15.65 -14.43
C THR A 213 3.63 15.67 -12.89
N PRO A 214 4.76 15.70 -12.15
CA PRO A 214 4.76 15.57 -10.69
C PRO A 214 4.11 16.76 -9.95
N ASN A 215 3.77 17.82 -10.70
CA ASN A 215 3.06 19.00 -10.21
C ASN A 215 1.51 18.86 -10.26
N LYS A 216 0.97 17.81 -10.91
CA LYS A 216 -0.48 17.60 -11.08
C LYS A 216 -0.99 16.51 -10.15
N ARG A 217 -2.08 16.78 -9.40
CA ARG A 217 -2.75 15.78 -8.53
C ARG A 217 -3.28 14.56 -9.30
N HIS A 218 -3.62 14.73 -10.57
CA HIS A 218 -4.06 13.67 -11.48
C HIS A 218 -3.06 13.53 -12.64
N GLY A 219 -1.77 13.42 -12.31
CA GLY A 219 -0.70 13.21 -13.29
C GLY A 219 -0.76 11.82 -13.92
N LEU A 220 -0.10 11.70 -15.09
CA LEU A 220 0.26 10.41 -15.66
C LEU A 220 1.40 9.79 -14.85
N SER A 221 1.34 8.47 -14.64
CA SER A 221 2.32 7.65 -13.93
C SER A 221 2.57 6.38 -14.71
N PHE A 222 3.81 6.07 -15.04
CA PHE A 222 4.23 4.79 -15.61
C PHE A 222 5.19 4.11 -14.65
N SER A 223 5.10 2.80 -14.46
CA SER A 223 6.10 2.04 -13.73
C SER A 223 6.38 0.71 -14.41
N VAL A 224 7.62 0.23 -14.30
CA VAL A 224 8.07 -1.06 -14.82
C VAL A 224 9.12 -1.66 -13.89
N GLY A 225 9.14 -2.98 -13.76
CA GLY A 225 10.16 -3.68 -12.98
C GLY A 225 9.85 -5.15 -12.80
N VAL A 226 10.18 -5.67 -11.61
CA VAL A 226 10.07 -7.09 -11.26
C VAL A 226 9.35 -7.27 -9.92
N SER A 227 8.85 -8.47 -9.66
CA SER A 227 8.38 -8.89 -8.35
C SER A 227 8.85 -10.30 -8.01
N ALA A 228 9.04 -10.53 -6.72
CA ALA A 228 9.28 -11.85 -6.15
C ALA A 228 8.14 -12.17 -5.16
N GLY A 229 7.47 -13.29 -5.40
CA GLY A 229 6.39 -13.81 -4.56
C GLY A 229 6.75 -15.16 -3.97
N TYR A 230 6.36 -15.39 -2.71
CA TYR A 230 6.42 -16.69 -2.04
C TYR A 230 5.00 -17.20 -1.76
N ARG A 231 4.69 -18.40 -2.23
CA ARG A 231 3.38 -19.04 -2.08
C ARG A 231 3.19 -19.49 -0.63
N TYR A 232 2.15 -18.95 0.03
CA TYR A 232 1.79 -19.36 1.39
C TYR A 232 0.56 -20.27 1.44
N ALA A 233 -0.23 -20.35 0.35
CA ALA A 233 -1.38 -21.23 0.28
C ALA A 233 -1.76 -21.62 -1.16
N SER A 234 -2.03 -22.90 -1.38
CA SER A 234 -2.69 -23.41 -2.59
C SER A 234 -3.86 -24.34 -2.26
N ARG A 235 -4.85 -24.36 -3.15
CA ARG A 235 -6.09 -25.14 -2.99
C ARG A 235 -6.79 -25.41 -4.32
N SER A 236 -7.15 -26.66 -4.55
CA SER A 236 -8.20 -27.01 -5.52
C SER A 236 -9.57 -26.86 -4.86
N LYS A 237 -10.52 -26.25 -5.57
CA LYS A 237 -11.91 -26.08 -5.14
C LYS A 237 -12.84 -26.58 -6.22
N GLN A 238 -13.55 -27.66 -5.89
CA GLN A 238 -14.51 -28.32 -6.77
C GLN A 238 -15.93 -28.16 -6.22
N ILE A 239 -16.90 -28.08 -7.12
CA ILE A 239 -18.33 -28.18 -6.83
C ILE A 239 -18.97 -29.02 -7.92
N SER A 240 -19.63 -30.10 -7.52
CA SER A 240 -20.57 -30.87 -8.33
C SER A 240 -21.84 -31.13 -7.50
N ASP A 241 -22.83 -31.77 -8.10
CA ASP A 241 -24.09 -32.09 -7.41
C ASP A 241 -23.95 -33.37 -6.56
N GLU A 242 -23.08 -34.30 -6.96
CA GLU A 242 -22.84 -35.60 -6.32
C GLU A 242 -21.87 -35.50 -5.13
N ARG A 243 -20.75 -34.77 -5.25
CA ARG A 243 -19.76 -34.57 -4.16
C ARG A 243 -19.96 -33.26 -3.39
N GLY A 244 -20.91 -32.43 -3.80
CA GLY A 244 -21.11 -31.10 -3.24
C GLY A 244 -19.86 -30.22 -3.38
N LYS A 245 -19.58 -29.40 -2.37
CA LYS A 245 -18.49 -28.40 -2.37
C LYS A 245 -17.24 -28.93 -1.68
N GLN A 246 -16.25 -29.38 -2.46
CA GLN A 246 -14.96 -29.84 -1.95
C GLN A 246 -13.88 -28.75 -2.03
N LYS A 247 -12.99 -28.72 -1.04
CA LYS A 247 -11.81 -27.84 -0.99
C LYS A 247 -10.59 -28.65 -0.53
N VAL A 248 -9.73 -28.99 -1.47
CA VAL A 248 -8.49 -29.72 -1.21
C VAL A 248 -7.38 -28.69 -1.05
N LYS A 249 -6.78 -28.58 0.14
CA LYS A 249 -5.52 -27.84 0.36
C LYS A 249 -4.34 -28.78 0.13
N GLY A 250 -3.29 -28.29 -0.52
CA GLY A 250 -2.07 -29.04 -0.80
C GLY A 250 -1.17 -28.26 -1.75
N ASP A 251 0.04 -28.77 -1.97
CA ASP A 251 1.05 -28.06 -2.76
C ASP A 251 0.94 -28.32 -4.26
N PHE A 252 0.42 -29.48 -4.67
CA PHE A 252 0.13 -29.81 -6.08
C PHE A 252 1.30 -29.56 -7.01
N ASP A 253 2.52 -29.76 -6.51
CA ASP A 253 3.80 -29.51 -7.17
C ASP A 253 3.87 -28.16 -7.92
N LEU A 254 3.16 -27.15 -7.38
CA LEU A 254 3.30 -25.76 -7.80
C LEU A 254 4.62 -25.20 -7.27
N ASP A 255 5.27 -24.34 -8.04
CA ASP A 255 6.49 -23.65 -7.62
C ASP A 255 6.18 -22.77 -6.37
N PRO A 256 6.91 -22.92 -5.25
CA PRO A 256 6.75 -22.03 -4.10
C PRO A 256 7.15 -20.58 -4.41
N TRP A 257 8.00 -20.35 -5.40
CA TRP A 257 8.43 -19.03 -5.82
C TRP A 257 7.69 -18.56 -7.08
N ARG A 258 7.52 -17.25 -7.19
CA ARG A 258 7.06 -16.59 -8.40
C ARG A 258 7.91 -15.37 -8.67
N LEU A 259 8.68 -15.41 -9.75
CA LEU A 259 9.43 -14.26 -10.27
C LEU A 259 8.66 -13.72 -11.47
N ALA A 260 8.32 -12.44 -11.49
CA ALA A 260 7.51 -11.86 -12.56
C ALA A 260 8.00 -10.48 -12.98
N TYR A 261 7.92 -10.19 -14.28
CA TYR A 261 7.95 -8.81 -14.77
C TYR A 261 6.61 -8.15 -14.45
N ILE A 262 6.66 -6.88 -14.04
CA ILE A 262 5.47 -6.08 -13.72
C ILE A 262 5.54 -4.71 -14.38
N ALA A 263 4.37 -4.21 -14.78
CA ALA A 263 4.22 -2.86 -15.32
C ALA A 263 2.89 -2.26 -14.88
N GLU A 264 2.83 -0.93 -14.75
CA GLU A 264 1.60 -0.18 -14.53
C GLU A 264 1.62 1.15 -15.30
N ALA A 265 0.45 1.57 -15.78
CA ALA A 265 0.21 2.88 -16.37
C ALA A 265 -1.06 3.48 -15.74
N GLY A 266 -1.00 4.73 -15.27
CA GLY A 266 -2.09 5.31 -14.49
C GLY A 266 -2.31 6.79 -14.70
N LEU A 267 -3.51 7.21 -14.32
CA LEU A 267 -4.00 8.58 -14.32
C LEU A 267 -4.72 8.83 -12.99
N GLY A 268 -4.08 9.58 -12.09
CA GLY A 268 -4.65 9.87 -10.77
C GLY A 268 -4.87 8.62 -9.90
N PRO A 269 -6.10 8.34 -9.42
CA PRO A 269 -6.36 7.21 -8.51
C PRO A 269 -6.40 5.83 -9.19
N ILE A 270 -6.53 5.78 -10.52
CA ILE A 270 -6.72 4.55 -11.29
C ILE A 270 -5.45 4.24 -12.09
N ARG A 271 -4.99 2.98 -12.00
CA ARG A 271 -3.89 2.40 -12.78
C ARG A 271 -4.39 1.16 -13.50
N ILE A 272 -3.91 0.92 -14.71
CA ILE A 272 -3.89 -0.40 -15.34
C ILE A 272 -2.57 -1.05 -14.91
N TYR A 273 -2.60 -2.30 -14.48
CA TYR A 273 -1.39 -3.08 -14.16
C TYR A 273 -1.35 -4.36 -14.99
N GLY A 274 -0.13 -4.85 -15.22
CA GLY A 274 0.16 -6.15 -15.80
C GLY A 274 1.28 -6.85 -15.03
N SER A 275 1.21 -8.18 -14.96
CA SER A 275 2.28 -9.03 -14.45
C SER A 275 2.47 -10.25 -15.35
N TYR A 276 3.71 -10.68 -15.54
CA TYR A 276 4.10 -11.82 -16.38
C TYR A 276 5.19 -12.66 -15.71
N SER A 277 4.88 -13.90 -15.38
CA SER A 277 5.78 -14.83 -14.68
C SER A 277 6.94 -15.27 -15.57
N THR A 278 8.16 -15.17 -15.07
CA THR A 278 9.39 -15.64 -15.74
C THR A 278 9.65 -17.11 -15.48
N ASN A 279 9.22 -17.65 -14.32
CA ASN A 279 9.18 -19.08 -14.03
C ASN A 279 7.77 -19.68 -14.26
N PRO A 280 7.67 -21.00 -14.50
CA PRO A 280 6.40 -21.72 -14.57
C PRO A 280 5.63 -21.72 -13.25
N LEU A 281 4.32 -22.01 -13.32
CA LEU A 281 3.45 -22.22 -12.14
C LEU A 281 3.71 -23.57 -11.45
N HIS A 282 4.06 -24.59 -12.22
CA HIS A 282 4.36 -25.93 -11.71
C HIS A 282 5.87 -26.18 -11.76
N GLU A 283 6.40 -26.76 -10.69
CA GLU A 283 7.80 -27.14 -10.60
C GLU A 283 8.13 -28.21 -11.66
N GLN A 284 7.26 -29.22 -11.75
CA GLN A 284 7.39 -30.37 -12.64
C GLN A 284 6.17 -30.55 -13.56
N GLY A 285 6.34 -31.31 -14.64
CA GLY A 285 5.30 -31.61 -15.64
C GLY A 285 4.88 -30.44 -16.54
N LEU A 286 4.27 -29.40 -15.97
CA LEU A 286 3.66 -28.30 -16.72
C LEU A 286 4.55 -27.07 -16.85
N LYS A 287 4.68 -26.54 -18.07
CA LYS A 287 5.41 -25.30 -18.37
C LYS A 287 4.45 -24.17 -18.70
N GLN A 288 3.51 -23.93 -17.79
CA GLN A 288 2.53 -22.84 -17.81
C GLN A 288 3.10 -21.61 -17.10
N TYR A 289 3.14 -20.45 -17.77
CA TYR A 289 3.69 -19.20 -17.25
C TYR A 289 2.56 -18.21 -16.91
N PRO A 290 2.22 -18.01 -15.61
CA PRO A 290 1.17 -17.09 -15.18
C PRO A 290 1.29 -15.66 -15.72
N TYR A 291 0.16 -15.06 -16.07
CA TYR A 291 0.05 -13.61 -16.25
C TYR A 291 -1.27 -13.08 -15.69
N ALA A 292 -1.27 -11.80 -15.33
CA ALA A 292 -2.49 -11.09 -14.96
C ALA A 292 -2.47 -9.67 -15.52
N VAL A 293 -3.65 -9.16 -15.86
CA VAL A 293 -3.88 -7.78 -16.31
C VAL A 293 -5.14 -7.27 -15.64
N GLY A 294 -5.12 -6.05 -15.13
CA GLY A 294 -6.26 -5.51 -14.39
C GLY A 294 -6.15 -4.03 -14.04
N ILE A 295 -7.02 -3.62 -13.13
CA ILE A 295 -7.13 -2.25 -12.60
C ILE A 295 -6.63 -2.24 -11.16
N ARG A 296 -5.83 -1.23 -10.82
CA ARG A 296 -5.25 -0.94 -9.51
C ARG A 296 -5.79 0.40 -8.99
N PHE A 297 -6.26 0.41 -7.75
CA PHE A 297 -6.79 1.59 -7.08
C PHE A 297 -5.79 2.08 -6.02
N SER A 298 -5.14 3.21 -6.28
CA SER A 298 -4.09 3.77 -5.39
C SER A 298 -4.02 5.30 -5.47
N ASN A 299 -3.85 5.97 -4.34
CA ASN A 299 -3.72 7.43 -4.27
C ASN A 299 -2.28 7.82 -3.86
N TRP A 300 -1.54 8.54 -4.71
CA TRP A 300 -0.09 8.79 -4.57
C TRP A 300 0.26 10.28 -4.47
#